data_AF-A0A1Q4UL34-F1
#
_entry.id   AF-A0A1Q4UL34-F1
#
_cell.length_a   1.000
_cell.length_b   1.000
_cell.length_c   1.000
_cell.angle_alpha   90.00
_cell.angle_beta   90.00
_cell.angle_gamma   90.00
#
_symmetry.space_group_name_H-M   'P 1'
#
loop_
_entity.id
_entity.type
_entity.pdbx_description
1 polymer ?
#
loop_
_entity_poly.entity_id
_entity_poly.type
_entity_poly.pdbx_seq_one_letter_code
_entity_poly.pdbx_strand_id
1 'polypeptide(L)'
;GGSGGDSITIGTGATSGAGFTNYISGDLAELKQDADGNLISFETVEETISGDDTITTGAGAGTDFILGGIGKDKITSGNGDDTILGDLGIIVPKGSDGADVKGRNGNLDTAADDEINAGNGNNVVIGGSGADTITTGSGADYISGDLAELTRKADGTLVLF
;
A
#
# COMPACT_ATOMS: atom_id res chain seq x y z
N GLY A 1 -9.29 5.02 6.39
CA GLY A 1 -10.12 6.13 6.86
C GLY A 1 -11.56 5.73 6.62
N GLY A 2 -12.35 6.62 6.05
CA GLY A 2 -13.68 6.39 5.49
C GLY A 2 -13.70 6.83 4.02
N SER A 3 -14.89 7.01 3.44
CA SER A 3 -15.08 7.23 2.00
C SER A 3 -14.80 8.67 1.52
N GLY A 4 -13.91 9.41 2.15
CA GLY A 4 -13.68 10.81 1.80
C GLY A 4 -12.31 11.24 2.30
N GLY A 5 -11.77 12.31 1.73
CA GLY A 5 -10.36 12.67 1.97
C GLY A 5 -9.99 12.75 3.45
N ASP A 6 -9.10 11.85 3.85
CA ASP A 6 -8.63 11.64 5.21
C ASP A 6 -7.17 12.06 5.37
N SER A 7 -6.81 12.42 6.60
CA SER A 7 -5.41 12.67 6.98
C SER A 7 -5.00 11.69 8.06
N ILE A 8 -4.10 10.79 7.71
CA ILE A 8 -3.66 9.68 8.55
C ILE A 8 -2.17 9.84 8.83
N THR A 9 -1.80 9.90 10.11
CA THR A 9 -0.40 9.93 10.54
C THR A 9 -0.18 8.89 11.62
N ILE A 10 0.79 8.01 11.42
CA ILE A 10 1.22 7.05 12.43
C ILE A 10 2.18 7.74 13.40
N GLY A 11 1.84 7.68 14.69
CA GLY A 11 2.68 8.24 15.75
C GLY A 11 3.93 7.41 16.04
N THR A 12 4.77 7.92 16.94
CA THR A 12 5.90 7.18 17.49
C THR A 12 5.52 6.60 18.86
N GLY A 13 5.77 5.31 19.06
CA GLY A 13 5.52 4.61 20.32
C GLY A 13 6.65 3.63 20.65
N ALA A 14 6.80 3.31 21.94
CA ALA A 14 7.84 2.37 22.39
C ALA A 14 7.54 0.90 22.00
N THR A 15 6.26 0.57 21.80
CA THR A 15 5.78 -0.79 21.47
C THR A 15 4.80 -0.79 20.30
N SER A 16 4.65 0.34 19.60
CA SER A 16 3.75 0.55 18.46
C SER A 16 4.20 1.76 17.64
N GLY A 17 3.69 1.92 16.42
CA GLY A 17 3.95 3.10 15.58
C GLY A 17 4.98 2.85 14.47
N ALA A 18 5.62 3.92 13.98
CA ALA A 18 6.45 3.94 12.76
C ALA A 18 7.57 2.87 12.65
N GLY A 19 7.99 2.26 13.76
CA GLY A 19 9.02 1.22 13.77
C GLY A 19 8.51 -0.22 13.76
N PHE A 20 7.20 -0.42 13.61
CA PHE A 20 6.52 -1.72 13.69
C PHE A 20 5.76 -2.00 12.38
N THR A 21 5.20 -3.19 12.26
CA THR A 21 4.29 -3.48 11.15
C THR A 21 2.97 -2.75 11.32
N ASN A 22 2.60 -1.96 10.32
CA ASN A 22 1.32 -1.23 10.32
C ASN A 22 0.49 -1.59 9.06
N TYR A 23 -0.83 -1.55 9.20
CA TYR A 23 -1.78 -1.68 8.10
C TYR A 23 -2.58 -0.39 8.04
N ILE A 24 -2.44 0.35 6.95
CA ILE A 24 -3.02 1.68 6.78
C ILE A 24 -3.85 1.70 5.50
N SER A 25 -5.06 2.23 5.61
CA SER A 25 -5.92 2.49 4.46
C SER A 25 -6.38 3.93 4.53
N GLY A 26 -6.31 4.68 3.43
CA GLY A 26 -6.94 5.99 3.28
C GLY A 26 -8.46 5.84 3.23
N ASP A 27 -8.95 4.89 2.44
CA ASP A 27 -10.36 4.52 2.36
C ASP A 27 -10.79 3.43 3.38
N LEU A 28 -12.02 2.92 3.23
CA LEU A 28 -12.50 1.75 3.96
C LEU A 28 -11.81 0.49 3.46
N ALA A 29 -11.20 -0.26 4.38
CA ALA A 29 -10.54 -1.54 4.11
C ALA A 29 -10.88 -2.60 5.17
N GLU A 30 -10.70 -3.86 4.79
CA GLU A 30 -10.80 -5.02 5.67
C GLU A 30 -9.41 -5.62 5.91
N LEU A 31 -9.03 -5.75 7.18
CA LEU A 31 -7.87 -6.52 7.62
C LEU A 31 -8.34 -7.84 8.23
N LYS A 32 -7.90 -8.96 7.65
CA LYS A 32 -8.06 -10.30 8.18
C LYS A 32 -6.73 -10.82 8.68
N GLN A 33 -6.71 -11.36 9.89
CA GLN A 33 -5.57 -12.03 10.50
C GLN A 33 -5.98 -13.38 11.08
N ASP A 34 -5.02 -14.30 11.19
CA ASP A 34 -5.22 -15.57 11.88
C ASP A 34 -5.20 -15.40 13.41
N ALA A 35 -5.38 -16.50 14.15
CA ALA A 35 -5.40 -16.49 15.61
C ALA A 35 -4.06 -16.06 16.24
N ASP A 36 -2.96 -16.16 15.49
CA ASP A 36 -1.61 -15.81 15.92
C ASP A 36 -1.23 -14.37 15.51
N GLY A 37 -2.11 -13.67 14.79
CA GLY A 37 -1.91 -12.31 14.31
C GLY A 37 -1.15 -12.22 12.97
N ASN A 38 -0.93 -13.34 12.28
CA ASN A 38 -0.37 -13.29 10.94
C ASN A 38 -1.42 -12.78 9.96
N LEU A 39 -0.98 -12.01 8.96
CA LEU A 39 -1.84 -11.52 7.88
C LEU A 39 -2.54 -12.70 7.17
N ILE A 40 -3.82 -12.54 6.87
CA ILE A 40 -4.55 -13.37 5.91
C ILE A 40 -4.83 -12.54 4.65
N SER A 41 -5.38 -11.34 4.82
CA SER A 41 -5.60 -10.38 3.73
C SER A 41 -5.74 -8.97 4.27
N PHE A 42 -5.32 -7.99 3.48
CA PHE A 42 -5.64 -6.59 3.68
C PHE A 42 -6.14 -6.01 2.36
N GLU A 43 -7.40 -5.58 2.32
CA GLU A 43 -8.11 -5.29 1.06
C GLU A 43 -8.98 -4.04 1.17
N THR A 44 -8.98 -3.19 0.14
CA THR A 44 -9.94 -2.09 0.02
C THR A 44 -11.36 -2.62 -0.19
N VAL A 45 -12.36 -2.03 0.47
CA VAL A 45 -13.76 -2.46 0.35
C VAL A 45 -14.70 -1.37 -0.16
N GLU A 46 -14.33 -0.09 -0.04
CA GLU A 46 -14.99 0.98 -0.78
C GLU A 46 -14.37 1.04 -2.18
N GLU A 47 -15.20 0.95 -3.23
CA GLU A 47 -14.74 0.90 -4.62
C GLU A 47 -15.46 1.93 -5.51
N THR A 48 -16.25 2.83 -4.91
CA THR A 48 -17.16 3.71 -5.67
C THR A 48 -17.14 5.17 -5.28
N ILE A 49 -16.55 5.52 -4.13
CA ILE A 49 -16.49 6.90 -3.66
C ILE A 49 -15.04 7.35 -3.71
N SER A 50 -14.80 8.52 -4.28
CA SER A 50 -13.47 9.13 -4.32
C SER A 50 -13.24 10.02 -3.09
N GLY A 51 -12.06 9.89 -2.51
CA GLY A 51 -11.52 10.74 -1.45
C GLY A 51 -10.01 10.88 -1.61
N ASP A 52 -9.51 12.12 -1.69
CA ASP A 52 -8.07 12.38 -1.76
C ASP A 52 -7.45 12.26 -0.35
N ASP A 53 -6.65 11.22 -0.13
CA ASP A 53 -6.09 10.91 1.18
C ASP A 53 -4.64 11.40 1.34
N THR A 54 -4.28 11.73 2.58
CA THR A 54 -2.88 12.02 2.95
C THR A 54 -2.43 11.07 4.04
N ILE A 55 -1.48 10.20 3.71
CA ILE A 55 -0.97 9.14 4.60
C ILE A 55 0.50 9.37 4.91
N THR A 56 0.87 9.31 6.20
CA THR A 56 2.27 9.40 6.63
C THR A 56 2.57 8.38 7.73
N THR A 57 3.50 7.45 7.50
CA THR A 57 3.83 6.41 8.50
C THR A 57 4.99 6.77 9.43
N GLY A 58 5.76 7.80 9.09
CA GLY A 58 6.84 8.35 9.92
C GLY A 58 8.20 7.65 9.71
N ALA A 59 9.29 8.22 10.22
CA ALA A 59 10.66 7.82 9.83
C ALA A 59 11.21 6.52 10.46
N GLY A 60 10.36 5.67 11.04
CA GLY A 60 10.81 4.38 11.60
C GLY A 60 11.23 3.40 10.50
N ALA A 61 11.69 2.21 10.88
CA ALA A 61 12.12 1.15 9.95
C ALA A 61 11.12 -0.02 9.93
N GLY A 62 9.83 0.27 10.17
CA GLY A 62 8.76 -0.74 10.21
C GLY A 62 8.41 -1.26 8.82
N THR A 63 7.67 -2.36 8.73
CA THR A 63 7.11 -2.84 7.45
C THR A 63 5.67 -2.37 7.37
N ASP A 64 5.39 -1.42 6.51
CA ASP A 64 4.06 -0.85 6.36
C ASP A 64 3.33 -1.42 5.14
N PHE A 65 2.05 -1.72 5.31
CA PHE A 65 1.12 -2.08 4.25
C PHE A 65 0.13 -0.93 4.09
N ILE A 66 0.16 -0.25 2.94
CA ILE A 66 -0.58 0.98 2.70
C ILE A 66 -1.47 0.81 1.48
N LEU A 67 -2.74 1.17 1.63
CA LEU A 67 -3.72 1.34 0.56
C LEU A 67 -4.15 2.81 0.57
N GLY A 68 -4.04 3.54 -0.54
CA GLY A 68 -4.59 4.89 -0.64
C GLY A 68 -6.11 4.80 -0.70
N GLY A 69 -6.66 4.39 -1.84
CA GLY A 69 -8.11 4.31 -2.00
C GLY A 69 -8.52 4.60 -3.42
N ILE A 70 -9.65 5.30 -3.62
CA ILE A 70 -9.92 5.99 -4.87
C ILE A 70 -9.70 7.47 -4.62
N GLY A 71 -8.86 8.11 -5.43
CA GLY A 71 -8.67 9.55 -5.35
C GLY A 71 -7.28 9.92 -5.77
N LYS A 72 -6.89 11.15 -5.44
CA LYS A 72 -5.51 11.58 -5.57
C LYS A 72 -4.83 11.44 -4.23
N ASP A 73 -4.09 10.36 -4.05
CA ASP A 73 -3.52 10.05 -2.75
C ASP A 73 -2.09 10.55 -2.62
N LYS A 74 -1.81 11.14 -1.46
CA LYS A 74 -0.46 11.56 -1.07
C LYS A 74 0.04 10.63 0.02
N ILE A 75 0.94 9.72 -0.35
CA ILE A 75 1.47 8.70 0.54
C ILE A 75 2.96 8.96 0.80
N THR A 76 3.33 9.04 2.07
CA THR A 76 4.73 9.12 2.50
C THR A 76 5.02 8.05 3.55
N SER A 77 5.67 6.97 3.14
CA SER A 77 6.14 5.94 4.07
C SER A 77 7.52 6.27 4.63
N GLY A 78 7.88 5.52 5.67
CA GLY A 78 9.11 5.64 6.42
C GLY A 78 10.31 4.98 5.76
N ASN A 79 11.23 4.51 6.60
CA ASN A 79 12.16 3.48 6.15
C ASN A 79 11.52 2.11 6.40
N GLY A 80 12.09 1.06 5.81
CA GLY A 80 11.64 -0.31 5.98
C GLY A 80 11.17 -0.92 4.67
N ASP A 81 10.85 -2.20 4.72
CA ASP A 81 10.37 -2.91 3.52
C ASP A 81 8.85 -2.73 3.46
N ASP A 82 8.39 -1.73 2.70
CA ASP A 82 6.97 -1.35 2.64
C ASP A 82 6.26 -1.92 1.39
N THR A 83 4.95 -2.07 1.49
CA THR A 83 4.06 -2.39 0.35
C THR A 83 2.99 -1.32 0.25
N ILE A 84 2.97 -0.60 -0.87
CA ILE A 84 2.13 0.57 -1.08
C ILE A 84 1.34 0.38 -2.37
N LEU A 85 0.03 0.54 -2.28
CA LEU A 85 -0.85 0.74 -3.42
C LEU A 85 -1.42 2.15 -3.29
N GLY A 86 -1.24 2.97 -4.33
CA GLY A 86 -1.89 4.27 -4.42
C GLY A 86 -3.41 4.09 -4.50
N ASP A 87 -3.83 3.25 -5.43
CA ASP A 87 -5.24 2.92 -5.61
C ASP A 87 -5.75 1.72 -4.77
N LEU A 88 -6.96 1.27 -5.10
CA LEU A 88 -7.56 0.03 -4.62
C LEU A 88 -6.66 -1.20 -4.82
N GLY A 89 -6.85 -2.18 -3.94
CA GLY A 89 -6.22 -3.48 -4.13
C GLY A 89 -6.33 -4.39 -2.94
N ILE A 90 -5.54 -5.45 -3.03
CA ILE A 90 -5.43 -6.49 -2.01
C ILE A 90 -3.97 -6.87 -1.81
N ILE A 91 -3.60 -7.05 -0.55
CA ILE A 91 -2.32 -7.60 -0.11
C ILE A 91 -2.58 -8.89 0.67
N VAL A 92 -1.91 -9.96 0.29
CA VAL A 92 -1.96 -11.27 0.97
C VAL A 92 -0.54 -11.74 1.30
N PRO A 93 -0.39 -12.70 2.24
CA PRO A 93 0.92 -13.24 2.58
C PRO A 93 1.62 -13.86 1.38
N LYS A 94 2.95 -13.70 1.35
CA LYS A 94 3.82 -14.35 0.37
C LYS A 94 3.56 -15.85 0.30
N GLY A 95 3.39 -16.36 -0.93
CA GLY A 95 3.25 -17.79 -1.17
C GLY A 95 1.85 -18.34 -0.92
N SER A 96 0.86 -17.45 -0.75
CA SER A 96 -0.55 -17.80 -0.91
C SER A 96 -0.85 -18.18 -2.36
N ASP A 97 -1.98 -18.85 -2.60
CA ASP A 97 -2.43 -19.13 -3.97
C ASP A 97 -2.79 -17.81 -4.67
N GLY A 98 -2.01 -17.41 -5.68
CA GLY A 98 -2.24 -16.19 -6.49
C GLY A 98 -1.16 -15.13 -6.32
N ALA A 99 -1.49 -13.88 -6.66
CA ALA A 99 -0.61 -12.73 -6.47
C ALA A 99 -0.57 -12.31 -5.00
N ASP A 100 0.62 -11.93 -4.51
CA ASP A 100 0.81 -11.44 -3.13
C ASP A 100 0.29 -10.01 -2.99
N VAL A 101 0.44 -9.20 -4.05
CA VAL A 101 -0.05 -7.83 -4.12
C VAL A 101 -0.76 -7.67 -5.45
N LYS A 102 -1.98 -7.16 -5.42
CA LYS A 102 -2.78 -6.95 -6.61
C LYS A 102 -3.46 -5.60 -6.52
N GLY A 103 -3.06 -4.70 -7.41
CA GLY A 103 -3.81 -3.48 -7.65
C GLY A 103 -5.15 -3.80 -8.29
N ARG A 104 -6.13 -2.91 -8.10
CA ARG A 104 -7.42 -2.92 -8.77
C ARG A 104 -7.75 -1.50 -9.18
N ASN A 105 -8.49 -1.35 -10.27
CA ASN A 105 -9.02 -0.04 -10.64
C ASN A 105 -10.38 0.16 -9.97
N GLY A 106 -10.56 1.33 -9.38
CA GLY A 106 -11.87 1.82 -8.98
C GLY A 106 -12.74 2.17 -10.19
N ASN A 107 -14.03 2.35 -9.94
CA ASN A 107 -15.00 2.63 -11.01
C ASN A 107 -15.13 4.12 -11.33
N LEU A 108 -14.06 4.91 -11.18
CA LEU A 108 -14.10 6.37 -11.35
C LEU A 108 -12.78 6.95 -11.87
N ASP A 109 -12.94 7.84 -12.85
CA ASP A 109 -12.03 8.84 -13.43
C ASP A 109 -10.57 8.48 -13.77
N THR A 110 -10.15 8.83 -14.98
CA THR A 110 -8.78 8.65 -15.50
C THR A 110 -7.77 9.67 -14.93
N ALA A 111 -8.04 10.21 -13.74
CA ALA A 111 -7.30 11.29 -13.12
C ALA A 111 -7.12 11.08 -11.62
N ALA A 112 -6.99 9.82 -11.17
CA ALA A 112 -6.57 9.45 -9.81
C ALA A 112 -5.03 9.43 -9.76
N ASP A 113 -4.43 10.62 -9.92
CA ASP A 113 -2.96 10.75 -9.91
C ASP A 113 -2.43 10.68 -8.48
N ASP A 114 -1.56 9.71 -8.18
CA ASP A 114 -0.98 9.53 -6.86
C ASP A 114 0.42 10.14 -6.72
N GLU A 115 0.72 10.65 -5.53
CA GLU A 115 2.08 11.06 -5.12
C GLU A 115 2.58 10.14 -4.01
N ILE A 116 3.48 9.22 -4.36
CA ILE A 116 3.99 8.20 -3.45
C ILE A 116 5.48 8.41 -3.19
N ASN A 117 5.85 8.52 -1.92
CA ASN A 117 7.23 8.44 -1.45
C ASN A 117 7.38 7.23 -0.52
N ALA A 118 8.07 6.20 -0.98
CA ALA A 118 8.24 4.94 -0.24
C ALA A 118 9.46 4.92 0.70
N GLY A 119 10.25 6.00 0.76
CA GLY A 119 11.46 6.06 1.58
C GLY A 119 12.48 4.95 1.26
N ASN A 120 13.30 4.57 2.25
CA ASN A 120 14.38 3.57 2.06
C ASN A 120 13.92 2.17 2.48
N GLY A 121 14.44 1.14 1.83
CA GLY A 121 14.15 -0.27 2.08
C GLY A 121 13.81 -0.96 0.77
N ASN A 122 13.43 -2.24 0.83
CA ASN A 122 13.01 -2.98 -0.35
C ASN A 122 11.49 -2.86 -0.50
N ASN A 123 11.06 -1.85 -1.25
CA ASN A 123 9.64 -1.52 -1.35
C ASN A 123 8.94 -2.23 -2.50
N VAL A 124 7.64 -2.45 -2.36
CA VAL A 124 6.73 -2.77 -3.46
C VAL A 124 5.75 -1.61 -3.59
N VAL A 125 5.72 -0.97 -4.76
CA VAL A 125 4.85 0.18 -5.03
C VAL A 125 4.07 -0.03 -6.32
N ILE A 126 2.76 0.10 -6.25
CA ILE A 126 1.85 0.14 -7.41
C ILE A 126 1.12 1.47 -7.33
N GLY A 127 1.26 2.33 -8.34
CA GLY A 127 0.52 3.60 -8.43
C GLY A 127 -0.96 3.30 -8.64
N GLY A 128 -1.33 2.98 -9.88
CA GLY A 128 -2.68 2.55 -10.20
C GLY A 128 -3.17 3.17 -11.50
N SER A 129 -4.28 3.90 -11.42
CA SER A 129 -4.98 4.54 -12.53
C SER A 129 -4.75 6.04 -12.52
N GLY A 130 -3.67 6.51 -13.12
CA GLY A 130 -3.47 7.94 -13.19
C GLY A 130 -2.11 8.28 -13.75
N ALA A 131 -1.77 9.56 -13.69
CA ALA A 131 -0.40 9.99 -13.91
C ALA A 131 0.36 9.98 -12.58
N ASP A 132 0.76 8.78 -12.14
CA ASP A 132 1.37 8.60 -10.83
C ASP A 132 2.82 9.07 -10.75
N THR A 133 3.17 9.68 -9.63
CA THR A 133 4.53 10.09 -9.30
C THR A 133 5.04 9.28 -8.12
N ILE A 134 5.95 8.36 -8.40
CA ILE A 134 6.53 7.46 -7.40
C ILE A 134 8.01 7.78 -7.19
N THR A 135 8.38 8.02 -5.94
CA THR A 135 9.77 8.18 -5.51
C THR A 135 10.11 7.11 -4.48
N THR A 136 11.23 6.42 -4.69
CA THR A 136 11.80 5.51 -3.70
C THR A 136 13.22 5.94 -3.34
N GLY A 137 13.69 5.45 -2.20
CA GLY A 137 15.01 5.70 -1.67
C GLY A 137 16.02 4.61 -2.06
N SER A 138 16.84 4.22 -1.09
CA SER A 138 17.80 3.13 -1.25
C SER A 138 17.15 1.77 -1.00
N GLY A 139 17.57 0.75 -1.74
CA GLY A 139 17.09 -0.63 -1.58
C GLY A 139 16.78 -1.28 -2.92
N ALA A 140 16.25 -2.50 -2.89
CA ALA A 140 15.78 -3.20 -4.08
C ALA A 140 14.25 -3.05 -4.18
N ASP A 141 13.82 -2.04 -4.93
CA ASP A 141 12.39 -1.72 -5.08
C ASP A 141 11.77 -2.41 -6.30
N TYR A 142 10.47 -2.70 -6.19
CA TYR A 142 9.60 -3.14 -7.29
C TYR A 142 8.50 -2.10 -7.47
N ILE A 143 8.50 -1.44 -8.62
CA ILE A 143 7.64 -0.27 -8.86
C ILE A 143 6.88 -0.49 -10.16
N SER A 144 5.56 -0.31 -10.10
CA SER A 144 4.70 -0.08 -11.25
C SER A 144 4.05 1.28 -11.11
N GLY A 145 4.15 2.12 -12.14
CA GLY A 145 3.37 3.35 -12.22
C GLY A 145 1.90 3.01 -12.37
N ASP A 146 1.58 2.08 -13.28
CA ASP A 146 0.20 1.68 -13.55
C ASP A 146 -0.25 0.50 -12.66
N LEU A 147 -1.50 0.07 -12.87
CA LEU A 147 -2.06 -1.18 -12.37
C LEU A 147 -1.13 -2.39 -12.63
N ALA A 148 -0.85 -3.17 -11.60
CA ALA A 148 -0.06 -4.38 -11.71
C ALA A 148 -0.47 -5.48 -10.71
N GLU A 149 0.01 -6.68 -10.97
CA GLU A 149 -0.02 -7.81 -10.02
C GLU A 149 1.39 -8.33 -9.75
N LEU A 150 1.70 -8.53 -8.47
CA LEU A 150 3.02 -8.91 -7.98
C LEU A 150 2.93 -10.27 -7.29
N THR A 151 3.62 -11.27 -7.84
CA THR A 151 3.67 -12.63 -7.30
C THR A 151 5.10 -13.00 -6.93
N ARG A 152 5.38 -13.34 -5.66
CA ARG A 152 6.67 -13.91 -5.26
C ARG A 152 6.55 -15.43 -5.18
N LYS A 153 7.17 -16.11 -6.14
CA LYS A 153 7.21 -17.57 -6.20
C LYS A 153 8.08 -18.16 -5.10
N ALA A 154 7.82 -19.43 -4.78
CA ALA A 154 8.56 -20.18 -3.77
C ALA A 154 10.06 -20.33 -4.10
N ASP A 155 10.45 -20.25 -5.37
CA ASP A 155 11.86 -20.27 -5.83
C ASP A 155 12.58 -18.92 -5.66
N GLY A 156 11.90 -17.92 -5.10
CA GLY A 156 12.42 -16.56 -4.94
C GLY A 156 12.26 -15.67 -6.18
N THR A 157 11.73 -16.22 -7.29
CA THR A 157 11.41 -15.42 -8.47
C THR A 157 10.23 -14.51 -8.18
N LEU A 158 10.39 -13.25 -8.53
CA LEU A 158 9.31 -12.27 -8.49
C LEU A 158 8.80 -12.05 -9.92
N VAL A 159 7.48 -12.04 -10.06
CA VAL A 159 6.80 -11.78 -11.33
C VAL A 159 5.86 -10.60 -11.13
N LEU A 160 6.06 -9.56 -11.94
CA LEU A 160 5.18 -8.40 -12.06
C LEU A 160 4.44 -8.54 -13.40
N PHE A 161 3.11 -8.47 -13.37
CA PHE A 161 2.23 -8.52 -14.55
C PHE A 161 1.53 -7.19 -14.76
#